data_AF-Q8I151-F1
#
_entry.id   AF-Q8I151-F1
#
_cell.length_a   1.000
_cell.length_b   1.000
_cell.length_c   1.000
_cell.angle_alpha   90.00
_cell.angle_beta   90.00
_cell.angle_gamma   90.00
#
_symmetry.space_group_name_H-M   'P 1'
#
loop_
_entity.id
_entity.type
_entity.pdbx_description
1 polymer ?
#
loop_
_entity_poly.entity_id
_entity_poly.type
_entity_poly.pdbx_seq_one_letter_code
_entity_poly.pdbx_strand_id
1 'polypeptide(L)'
;MRPTSEILKEMREKYFPESVKPVSTRKKKETLLTEYTEYRDRLLDLLTAAGVPYSKEEDDDTYEDYLLSDTEEAPKKKSKKQKATGEADEDLEERLASMKNKLRQKKGPTTERQQKRREAKKMKRSKGVQKLILSSAKNLKNENVKQKKLTNGVVKHEEDGDTKDSKALIKPVKQQPVYNQDGKIVYSKVDFAATPGGKQKKSHQNPKEILKKLKDTKKQINELKEQGETEKAAEMQTDIAWKKAFDKVAGKKVKDDPKLLLKSIKKRKVEKKKAKTKWSERKQKVDYDKDKRQKKRQDNLEKRSKDKKNRKLKKASKKGRIIAGY
;
A
#
# COMPACT_ATOMS: atom_id res chain seq x y z
N MET A 1 61.29 -3.09 -59.56
CA MET A 1 60.16 -3.37 -58.65
C MET A 1 59.41 -2.06 -58.43
N ARG A 2 58.10 -2.00 -58.64
CA ARG A 2 57.34 -0.77 -58.39
C ARG A 2 57.31 -0.49 -56.88
N PRO A 3 57.52 0.77 -56.44
CA PRO A 3 57.48 1.11 -55.03
C PRO A 3 56.09 0.86 -54.45
N THR A 4 56.04 0.31 -53.23
CA THR A 4 54.81 -0.10 -52.54
C THR A 4 53.82 1.05 -52.32
N SER A 5 54.31 2.29 -52.28
CA SER A 5 53.52 3.51 -52.18
C SER A 5 52.65 3.77 -53.41
N GLU A 6 53.14 3.45 -54.60
CA GLU A 6 52.38 3.62 -55.86
C GLU A 6 51.25 2.61 -55.95
N ILE A 7 51.51 1.36 -55.55
CA ILE A 7 50.50 0.30 -55.52
C ILE A 7 49.36 0.66 -54.55
N LEU A 8 49.70 1.19 -53.38
CA LEU A 8 48.68 1.62 -52.40
C LEU A 8 47.88 2.84 -52.87
N LYS A 9 48.51 3.77 -53.60
CA LYS A 9 47.82 4.93 -54.16
C LYS A 9 46.86 4.52 -55.29
N GLU A 10 47.30 3.62 -56.16
CA GLU A 10 46.50 3.06 -57.25
C GLU A 10 45.32 2.23 -56.71
N MET A 11 45.53 1.44 -55.65
CA MET A 11 44.45 0.74 -54.94
C MET A 11 43.47 1.71 -54.28
N ARG A 12 43.95 2.83 -53.72
CA ARG A 12 43.08 3.84 -53.11
C ARG A 12 42.20 4.54 -54.15
N GLU A 13 42.75 4.92 -55.31
CA GLU A 13 41.98 5.52 -56.40
C GLU A 13 41.00 4.54 -57.05
N LYS A 14 41.40 3.27 -57.20
CA LYS A 14 40.58 2.24 -57.87
C LYS A 14 39.38 1.80 -57.03
N TYR A 15 39.50 1.81 -55.70
CA TYR A 15 38.44 1.34 -54.78
C TYR A 15 37.70 2.47 -54.04
N PHE A 16 38.25 3.70 -53.99
CA PHE A 16 37.62 4.84 -53.33
C PHE A 16 37.75 6.11 -54.20
N PRO A 17 36.96 6.23 -55.28
CA PRO A 17 36.96 7.45 -56.09
C PRO A 17 36.50 8.63 -55.24
N GLU A 18 37.30 9.69 -55.15
CA GLU A 18 37.09 10.91 -54.36
C GLU A 18 35.88 11.76 -54.80
N SER A 19 34.99 11.25 -55.67
CA SER A 19 33.84 11.98 -56.21
C SER A 19 32.50 11.75 -55.49
N VAL A 20 32.43 10.94 -54.42
CA VAL A 20 31.17 10.78 -53.67
C VAL A 20 31.07 11.83 -52.56
N LYS A 21 30.59 13.02 -52.90
CA LYS A 21 30.13 14.01 -51.91
C LYS A 21 29.04 13.36 -51.03
N PRO A 22 29.08 13.49 -49.70
CA PRO A 22 28.03 12.94 -48.84
C PRO A 22 26.70 13.64 -49.17
N VAL A 23 25.76 12.89 -49.74
CA VAL A 23 24.40 13.38 -50.01
C VAL A 23 23.78 13.84 -48.70
N SER A 24 23.39 15.12 -48.66
CA SER A 24 22.91 15.84 -47.48
C SER A 24 21.72 15.13 -46.81
N THR A 25 21.99 14.47 -45.68
CA THR A 25 20.99 13.86 -44.81
C THR A 25 20.27 14.88 -43.91
N ARG A 26 20.73 16.14 -43.89
CA ARG A 26 20.12 17.23 -43.10
C ARG A 26 18.79 17.69 -43.69
N LYS A 27 18.72 17.87 -45.02
CA LYS A 27 17.47 18.25 -45.70
C LYS A 27 16.34 17.24 -45.47
N LYS A 28 16.65 15.93 -45.45
CA LYS A 28 15.66 14.87 -45.19
C LYS A 28 15.13 14.83 -43.76
N LYS A 29 15.89 15.32 -42.77
CA LYS A 29 15.44 15.36 -41.36
C LYS A 29 14.54 16.55 -41.08
N GLU A 30 14.82 17.67 -41.73
CA GLU A 30 13.95 18.85 -41.70
C GLU A 30 12.60 18.53 -42.34
N THR A 31 12.57 17.86 -43.50
CA THR A 31 11.31 17.44 -44.14
C THR A 31 10.51 16.44 -43.31
N LEU A 32 11.16 15.49 -42.62
CA LEU A 32 10.46 14.55 -41.73
C LEU A 32 9.90 15.24 -40.48
N LEU A 33 10.59 16.25 -39.96
CA LEU A 33 10.11 17.00 -38.81
C LEU A 33 8.93 17.88 -39.20
N THR A 34 8.96 18.51 -40.38
CA THR A 34 7.84 19.28 -40.92
C THR A 34 6.64 18.39 -41.24
N GLU A 35 6.87 17.21 -41.86
CA GLU A 35 5.82 16.21 -42.08
C GLU A 35 5.19 15.74 -40.76
N TYR A 36 6.00 15.54 -39.72
CA TYR A 36 5.50 15.17 -38.39
C TYR A 36 4.67 16.29 -37.75
N THR A 37 5.10 17.55 -37.87
CA THR A 37 4.33 18.69 -37.33
C THR A 37 3.03 18.88 -38.09
N GLU A 38 3.04 18.82 -39.42
CA GLU A 38 1.84 18.92 -40.24
C GLU A 38 0.85 17.78 -39.95
N TYR A 39 1.36 16.56 -39.80
CA TYR A 39 0.54 15.41 -39.42
C TYR A 39 -0.07 15.59 -38.02
N ARG A 40 0.72 16.06 -37.06
CA ARG A 40 0.26 16.36 -35.69
C ARG A 40 -0.85 17.39 -35.71
N ASP A 41 -0.70 18.47 -36.45
CA ASP A 41 -1.66 19.57 -36.48
C ASP A 41 -2.97 19.14 -37.14
N ARG A 42 -2.90 18.40 -38.26
CA ARG A 42 -4.08 17.76 -38.86
C ARG A 42 -4.80 16.82 -37.89
N LEU A 43 -4.04 16.08 -37.09
CA LEU A 43 -4.61 15.15 -36.11
C LEU A 43 -5.30 15.90 -34.96
N LEU A 44 -4.73 17.01 -34.50
CA LEU A 44 -5.34 17.88 -33.48
C LEU A 44 -6.62 18.55 -34.00
N ASP A 45 -6.64 19.01 -35.25
CA ASP A 45 -7.82 19.56 -35.89
C ASP A 45 -8.94 18.52 -36.01
N LEU A 46 -8.59 17.28 -36.41
CA LEU A 46 -9.54 16.19 -36.54
C LEU A 46 -10.12 15.78 -35.18
N LEU A 47 -9.29 15.74 -34.12
CA LEU A 47 -9.73 15.48 -32.74
C LEU A 47 -10.66 16.58 -32.23
N THR A 48 -10.36 17.84 -32.56
CA THR A 48 -11.16 19.00 -32.18
C THR A 48 -12.50 19.02 -32.93
N ALA A 49 -12.49 18.75 -34.24
CA ALA A 49 -13.69 18.64 -35.07
C ALA A 49 -14.60 17.46 -34.65
N ALA A 50 -14.00 16.35 -34.21
CA ALA A 50 -14.72 15.19 -33.69
C ALA A 50 -15.22 15.38 -32.24
N GLY A 51 -14.97 16.54 -31.62
CA GLY A 51 -15.39 16.84 -30.25
C GLY A 51 -14.81 15.86 -29.23
N VAL A 52 -13.65 15.25 -29.52
CA VAL A 52 -12.99 14.33 -28.61
C VAL A 52 -12.48 15.15 -27.43
N PRO A 53 -12.99 14.94 -26.21
CA PRO A 53 -12.53 15.72 -25.07
C PRO A 53 -11.03 15.46 -24.87
N TYR A 54 -10.23 16.53 -24.94
CA TYR A 54 -8.89 16.53 -24.34
C TYR A 54 -9.09 16.02 -22.92
N SER A 55 -8.39 14.93 -22.58
CA SER A 55 -8.44 14.21 -21.29
C SER A 55 -9.33 14.88 -20.23
N LYS A 56 -10.46 14.26 -19.91
CA LYS A 56 -11.39 14.65 -18.84
C LYS A 56 -10.67 15.42 -17.71
N GLU A 57 -11.18 16.59 -17.37
CA GLU A 57 -10.82 17.36 -16.16
C GLU A 57 -10.87 16.50 -14.87
N GLU A 58 -11.54 15.34 -14.90
CA GLU A 58 -11.46 14.31 -13.85
C GLU A 58 -10.03 13.84 -13.51
N ASP A 59 -9.06 13.96 -14.43
CA ASP A 59 -7.65 13.63 -14.15
C ASP A 59 -6.90 14.76 -13.42
N ASP A 60 -7.35 16.03 -13.54
CA ASP A 60 -6.82 17.18 -12.77
C ASP A 60 -7.54 17.33 -11.42
N ASP A 61 -8.85 17.04 -11.34
CA ASP A 61 -9.59 16.96 -10.07
C ASP A 61 -9.07 15.82 -9.16
N THR A 62 -8.50 14.77 -9.76
CA THR A 62 -7.83 13.70 -9.01
C THR A 62 -6.52 14.17 -8.35
N TYR A 63 -5.98 15.32 -8.75
CA TYR A 63 -4.75 15.87 -8.17
C TYR A 63 -5.03 16.77 -6.95
N GLU A 64 -6.11 17.56 -6.98
CA GLU A 64 -6.56 18.43 -5.89
C GLU A 64 -7.14 17.65 -4.69
N ASP A 65 -7.90 16.56 -4.91
CA ASP A 65 -8.42 15.67 -3.83
C ASP A 65 -7.31 14.94 -3.03
N TYR A 66 -6.06 14.99 -3.52
CA TYR A 66 -4.88 14.43 -2.84
C TYR A 66 -4.04 15.46 -2.08
N LEU A 67 -4.36 16.76 -2.16
CA LEU A 67 -3.84 17.77 -1.24
C LEU A 67 -4.78 17.85 -0.03
N LEU A 68 -4.29 17.43 1.14
CA LEU A 68 -4.96 17.81 2.39
C LEU A 68 -4.94 19.34 2.49
N SER A 69 -6.08 19.98 2.34
CA SER A 69 -6.29 21.33 2.85
C SER A 69 -6.27 21.24 4.39
N ASP A 70 -5.25 21.87 5.00
CA ASP A 70 -5.11 22.02 6.45
C ASP A 70 -6.09 23.07 7.04
N THR A 71 -7.21 23.34 6.36
CA THR A 71 -8.28 24.20 6.89
C THR A 71 -9.37 23.32 7.49
N GLU A 72 -9.44 23.40 8.82
CA GLU A 72 -10.48 22.78 9.64
C GLU A 72 -11.87 23.24 9.21
N GLU A 73 -12.57 22.47 8.38
CA GLU A 73 -14.03 22.53 8.31
C GLU A 73 -14.60 21.24 7.70
N ALA A 74 -14.84 20.26 8.57
CA ALA A 74 -15.48 19.00 8.20
C ALA A 74 -16.98 19.21 7.91
N PRO A 75 -17.51 18.84 6.72
CA PRO A 75 -18.93 18.91 6.46
C PRO A 75 -19.66 17.79 7.20
N LYS A 76 -20.48 18.18 8.20
CA LYS A 76 -21.41 17.29 8.91
C LYS A 76 -22.42 16.69 7.92
N LYS A 77 -22.25 15.42 7.55
CA LYS A 77 -23.29 14.64 6.86
C LYS A 77 -24.48 14.42 7.80
N LYS A 78 -25.53 15.24 7.65
CA LYS A 78 -26.84 15.02 8.26
C LYS A 78 -27.47 13.75 7.67
N SER A 79 -27.55 12.70 8.47
CA SER A 79 -28.41 11.56 8.18
C SER A 79 -29.88 12.00 8.28
N LYS A 80 -30.59 12.05 7.15
CA LYS A 80 -32.06 12.14 7.14
C LYS A 80 -32.62 10.89 7.82
N LYS A 81 -33.06 11.04 9.08
CA LYS A 81 -33.88 10.07 9.79
C LYS A 81 -35.32 10.31 9.31
N GLN A 82 -35.80 9.49 8.39
CA GLN A 82 -37.24 9.45 8.09
C GLN A 82 -37.94 8.89 9.33
N LYS A 83 -38.81 9.71 9.92
CA LYS A 83 -39.65 9.36 11.06
C LYS A 83 -40.83 8.57 10.50
N ALA A 84 -40.77 7.24 10.60
CA ALA A 84 -41.94 6.39 10.39
C ALA A 84 -42.79 6.43 11.66
N THR A 85 -44.10 6.38 11.45
CA THR A 85 -45.20 6.51 12.42
C THR A 85 -45.12 5.47 13.54
N GLY A 86 -45.27 5.94 14.79
CA GLY A 86 -44.91 5.21 16.02
C GLY A 86 -45.80 4.04 16.47
N GLU A 87 -46.88 3.70 15.79
CA GLU A 87 -47.74 2.57 16.21
C GLU A 87 -47.30 1.22 15.61
N ALA A 88 -46.62 1.22 14.46
CA ALA A 88 -46.22 -0.03 13.77
C ALA A 88 -44.90 -0.62 14.29
N ASP A 89 -44.11 0.16 15.02
CA ASP A 89 -42.81 -0.27 15.56
C ASP A 89 -42.96 -1.05 16.88
N GLU A 90 -43.95 -0.70 17.71
CA GLU A 90 -44.25 -1.41 18.96
C GLU A 90 -44.71 -2.85 18.69
N ASP A 91 -45.61 -3.04 17.71
CA ASP A 91 -46.05 -4.37 17.25
C ASP A 91 -44.91 -5.20 16.65
N LEU A 92 -43.97 -4.57 15.95
CA LEU A 92 -42.78 -5.24 15.40
C LEU A 92 -41.81 -5.64 16.50
N GLU A 93 -41.65 -4.80 17.51
CA GLU A 93 -40.75 -5.02 18.64
C GLU A 93 -41.31 -6.10 19.59
N GLU A 94 -42.61 -6.10 19.86
CA GLU A 94 -43.31 -7.18 20.57
C GLU A 94 -43.30 -8.49 19.79
N ARG A 95 -43.45 -8.44 18.47
CA ARG A 95 -43.30 -9.62 17.59
C ARG A 95 -41.87 -10.16 17.61
N LEU A 96 -40.86 -9.28 17.63
CA LEU A 96 -39.45 -9.67 17.77
C LEU A 96 -39.16 -10.23 19.16
N ALA A 97 -39.74 -9.67 20.22
CA ALA A 97 -39.61 -10.13 21.59
C ALA A 97 -40.26 -11.51 21.78
N SER A 98 -41.46 -11.72 21.25
CA SER A 98 -42.16 -13.02 21.28
C SER A 98 -41.44 -14.08 20.44
N MET A 99 -40.83 -13.72 19.30
CA MET A 99 -39.95 -14.63 18.55
C MET A 99 -38.66 -14.97 19.31
N LYS A 100 -38.02 -13.99 19.96
CA LYS A 100 -36.81 -14.22 20.78
C LYS A 100 -37.11 -15.13 21.97
N ASN A 101 -38.25 -14.92 22.64
CA ASN A 101 -38.69 -15.80 23.74
C ASN A 101 -39.02 -17.20 23.25
N LYS A 102 -39.73 -17.36 22.11
CA LYS A 102 -39.96 -18.67 21.48
C LYS A 102 -38.64 -19.37 21.06
N LEU A 103 -37.61 -18.62 20.68
CA LEU A 103 -36.28 -19.18 20.37
C LEU A 103 -35.48 -19.59 21.63
N ARG A 104 -35.68 -18.89 22.77
CA ARG A 104 -35.07 -19.26 24.05
C ARG A 104 -35.72 -20.52 24.63
N GLN A 105 -37.04 -20.63 24.53
CA GLN A 105 -37.80 -21.80 25.01
C GLN A 105 -37.57 -23.08 24.18
N LYS A 106 -37.17 -22.96 22.90
CA LYS A 106 -36.80 -24.11 22.05
C LYS A 106 -35.42 -24.71 22.30
N LYS A 107 -34.62 -24.12 23.19
CA LYS A 107 -33.38 -24.73 23.69
C LYS A 107 -33.69 -25.29 25.07
N GLY A 108 -34.02 -26.58 25.14
CA GLY A 108 -34.10 -27.28 26.43
C GLY A 108 -32.82 -27.06 27.25
N PRO A 109 -32.89 -27.22 28.59
CA PRO A 109 -31.75 -26.98 29.47
C PRO A 109 -30.57 -27.82 29.00
N THR A 110 -29.51 -27.15 28.55
CA THR A 110 -28.27 -27.84 28.17
C THR A 110 -27.71 -28.49 29.42
N THR A 111 -27.62 -29.81 29.44
CA THR A 111 -26.96 -30.57 30.51
C THR A 111 -25.62 -29.94 30.85
N GLU A 112 -25.24 -29.93 32.13
CA GLU A 112 -24.01 -29.31 32.64
C GLU A 112 -22.77 -29.77 31.85
N ARG A 113 -22.75 -31.04 31.44
CA ARG A 113 -21.73 -31.64 30.58
C ARG A 113 -21.61 -30.97 29.20
N GLN A 114 -22.72 -30.56 28.58
CA GLN A 114 -22.70 -29.83 27.31
C GLN A 114 -22.26 -28.37 27.47
N GLN A 115 -22.58 -27.74 28.62
CA GLN A 115 -22.12 -26.38 28.94
C GLN A 115 -20.60 -26.35 29.14
N LYS A 116 -20.07 -27.25 29.99
CA LYS A 116 -18.62 -27.44 30.19
C LYS A 116 -17.89 -27.72 28.86
N ARG A 117 -18.47 -28.53 27.97
CA ARG A 117 -17.88 -28.82 26.64
C ARG A 117 -17.89 -27.60 25.71
N ARG A 118 -18.89 -26.72 25.80
CA ARG A 118 -18.96 -25.47 25.02
C ARG A 118 -17.97 -24.44 25.54
N GLU A 119 -17.86 -24.30 26.86
CA GLU A 119 -16.90 -23.41 27.51
C GLU A 119 -15.47 -23.85 27.22
N ALA A 120 -15.16 -25.15 27.35
CA ALA A 120 -13.86 -25.70 26.97
C ALA A 120 -13.54 -25.43 25.48
N LYS A 121 -14.52 -25.55 24.58
CA LYS A 121 -14.33 -25.19 23.15
C LYS A 121 -14.12 -23.70 22.95
N LYS A 122 -14.81 -22.84 23.71
CA LYS A 122 -14.65 -21.38 23.65
C LYS A 122 -13.27 -20.96 24.18
N MET A 123 -12.81 -21.59 25.26
CA MET A 123 -11.47 -21.38 25.83
C MET A 123 -10.37 -21.85 24.88
N LYS A 124 -10.51 -23.03 24.25
CA LYS A 124 -9.57 -23.53 23.23
C LYS A 124 -9.54 -22.69 21.93
N ARG A 125 -10.64 -22.01 21.60
CA ARG A 125 -10.74 -21.09 20.44
C ARG A 125 -10.41 -19.65 20.78
N SER A 126 -10.21 -19.32 22.06
CA SER A 126 -9.81 -17.98 22.46
C SER A 126 -8.41 -17.70 21.91
N LYS A 127 -8.25 -16.56 21.24
CA LYS A 127 -6.98 -16.17 20.62
C LYS A 127 -5.84 -16.08 21.64
N GLY A 128 -6.17 -15.81 22.91
CA GLY A 128 -5.22 -15.79 24.02
C GLY A 128 -4.63 -17.17 24.32
N VAL A 129 -5.48 -18.19 24.49
CA VAL A 129 -5.03 -19.57 24.75
C VAL A 129 -4.28 -20.15 23.55
N GLN A 130 -4.70 -19.85 22.31
CA GLN A 130 -3.95 -20.26 21.13
C GLN A 130 -2.57 -19.62 21.07
N LYS A 131 -2.44 -18.32 21.39
CA LYS A 131 -1.14 -17.65 21.49
C LYS A 131 -0.26 -18.26 22.58
N LEU A 132 -0.84 -18.62 23.73
CA LEU A 132 -0.11 -19.27 24.82
C LEU A 132 0.41 -20.65 24.40
N ILE A 133 -0.44 -21.49 23.79
CA ILE A 133 -0.04 -22.80 23.27
C ILE A 133 1.04 -22.66 22.19
N LEU A 134 0.88 -21.73 21.25
CA LEU A 134 1.88 -21.44 20.21
C LEU A 134 3.20 -20.95 20.81
N SER A 135 3.17 -20.14 21.87
CA SER A 135 4.37 -19.66 22.56
C SER A 135 5.08 -20.80 23.32
N SER A 136 4.33 -21.64 24.04
CA SER A 136 4.88 -22.81 24.73
C SER A 136 5.51 -23.81 23.76
N ALA A 137 4.85 -24.06 22.62
CA ALA A 137 5.38 -24.94 21.58
C ALA A 137 6.65 -24.40 20.93
N LYS A 138 6.80 -23.07 20.81
CA LYS A 138 8.04 -22.45 20.33
C LYS A 138 9.17 -22.57 21.36
N ASN A 139 8.87 -22.41 22.64
CA ASN A 139 9.85 -22.56 23.72
C ASN A 139 10.38 -24.01 23.79
N LEU A 140 9.49 -25.01 23.74
CA LEU A 140 9.86 -26.43 23.68
C LEU A 140 10.72 -26.77 22.45
N LYS A 141 10.43 -26.19 21.28
CA LYS A 141 11.28 -26.38 20.09
C LYS A 141 12.67 -25.79 20.28
N ASN A 142 12.77 -24.60 20.87
CA ASN A 142 14.06 -23.95 21.12
C ASN A 142 14.90 -24.72 22.15
N GLU A 143 14.25 -25.27 23.18
CA GLU A 143 14.90 -26.10 24.19
C GLU A 143 15.40 -27.41 23.58
N ASN A 144 14.58 -28.09 22.78
CA ASN A 144 15.01 -29.30 22.06
C ASN A 144 16.14 -29.04 21.06
N VAL A 145 16.19 -27.85 20.45
CA VAL A 145 17.33 -27.45 19.59
C VAL A 145 18.58 -27.20 20.43
N LYS A 146 18.47 -26.63 21.64
CA LYS A 146 19.60 -26.49 22.56
C LYS A 146 20.11 -27.86 23.01
N GLN A 147 19.22 -28.75 23.43
CA GLN A 147 19.57 -30.12 23.84
C GLN A 147 20.25 -30.87 22.68
N LYS A 148 19.70 -30.82 21.46
CA LYS A 148 20.33 -31.42 20.27
C LYS A 148 21.70 -30.83 19.92
N LYS A 149 21.93 -29.55 20.19
CA LYS A 149 23.25 -28.91 20.00
C LYS A 149 24.26 -29.33 21.06
N LEU A 150 23.80 -29.60 22.28
CA LEU A 150 24.62 -30.14 23.37
C LEU A 150 24.96 -31.63 23.13
N THR A 151 24.02 -32.43 22.62
CA THR A 151 24.24 -33.86 22.31
C THR A 151 25.13 -34.08 21.09
N ASN A 152 25.16 -33.14 20.13
CA ASN A 152 25.97 -33.26 18.91
C ASN A 152 27.39 -32.69 19.04
N GLY A 153 27.85 -32.34 20.24
CA GLY A 153 29.28 -32.08 20.50
C GLY A 153 29.92 -30.88 19.77
N VAL A 154 29.15 -29.87 19.36
CA VAL A 154 29.68 -28.67 18.64
C VAL A 154 29.96 -27.48 19.58
N VAL A 155 29.93 -27.67 20.90
CA VAL A 155 30.32 -26.63 21.85
C VAL A 155 31.33 -27.19 22.82
N LYS A 156 32.57 -26.71 22.72
CA LYS A 156 33.62 -26.88 23.72
C LYS A 156 33.09 -26.44 25.08
N HIS A 157 33.24 -27.31 26.07
CA HIS A 157 33.12 -26.97 27.48
C HIS A 157 34.42 -26.24 27.86
N GLU A 158 34.34 -24.94 28.09
CA GLU A 158 35.36 -24.21 28.84
C GLU A 158 34.71 -23.84 30.17
N GLU A 159 35.15 -24.52 31.22
CA GLU A 159 35.02 -24.09 32.60
C GLU A 159 36.24 -23.24 32.97
N ASP A 160 36.04 -22.43 34.02
CA ASP A 160 37.02 -21.63 34.76
C ASP A 160 37.28 -20.20 34.25
N GLY A 161 36.53 -19.28 34.87
CA GLY A 161 36.67 -17.84 34.71
C GLY A 161 35.68 -17.11 35.61
N ASP A 162 36.07 -16.94 36.86
CA ASP A 162 35.34 -16.28 37.94
C ASP A 162 34.82 -14.88 37.55
N THR A 163 33.51 -14.68 37.73
CA THR A 163 32.81 -13.41 38.03
C THR A 163 31.33 -13.74 38.16
N LYS A 164 31.02 -14.43 39.26
CA LYS A 164 29.65 -14.45 39.78
C LYS A 164 29.25 -13.03 40.19
N ASP A 165 27.97 -12.75 39.99
CA ASP A 165 27.20 -11.71 40.68
C ASP A 165 27.19 -10.27 40.12
N SER A 166 26.49 -10.10 38.98
CA SER A 166 25.71 -8.86 38.76
C SER A 166 24.34 -9.08 38.07
N LYS A 167 23.87 -10.32 37.95
CA LYS A 167 22.56 -10.61 37.32
C LYS A 167 21.39 -10.76 38.30
N ALA A 168 21.67 -10.78 39.61
CA ALA A 168 20.66 -10.90 40.66
C ALA A 168 20.09 -9.56 41.17
N LEU A 169 20.60 -8.40 40.68
CA LEU A 169 20.18 -7.08 41.16
C LEU A 169 19.32 -6.26 40.17
N ILE A 170 18.65 -6.90 39.21
CA ILE A 170 17.69 -6.20 38.35
C ILE A 170 16.39 -6.04 39.15
N LYS A 171 16.28 -4.96 39.93
CA LYS A 171 15.00 -4.54 40.52
C LYS A 171 13.97 -4.40 39.37
N PRO A 172 12.76 -4.98 39.48
CA PRO A 172 11.73 -4.78 38.47
C PRO A 172 11.45 -3.27 38.37
N VAL A 173 11.70 -2.71 37.19
CA VAL A 173 11.41 -1.30 36.91
C VAL A 173 9.91 -1.09 37.14
N LYS A 174 9.55 -0.36 38.20
CA LYS A 174 8.17 0.03 38.49
C LYS A 174 7.66 0.84 37.30
N GLN A 175 6.72 0.28 36.53
CA GLN A 175 6.15 0.93 35.37
C GLN A 175 5.28 2.11 35.85
N GLN A 176 5.78 3.33 35.67
CA GLN A 176 5.01 4.53 35.97
C GLN A 176 3.82 4.62 35.01
N PRO A 177 2.63 5.09 35.48
CA PRO A 177 1.49 5.32 34.61
C PRO A 177 1.86 6.38 33.56
N VAL A 178 1.74 6.02 32.27
CA VAL A 178 1.98 6.95 31.16
C VAL A 178 0.77 7.86 31.03
N TYR A 179 1.02 9.16 31.13
CA TYR A 179 0.01 10.21 31.03
C TYR A 179 0.00 10.82 29.62
N ASN A 180 -1.20 11.05 29.08
CA ASN A 180 -1.38 11.85 27.87
C ASN A 180 -1.06 13.33 28.11
N GLN A 181 -1.00 14.12 27.03
CA GLN A 181 -0.87 15.59 27.09
C GLN A 181 -1.93 16.26 27.99
N ASP A 182 -3.14 15.67 28.07
CA ASP A 182 -4.23 16.14 28.93
C ASP A 182 -4.13 15.65 30.39
N GLY A 183 -3.03 15.04 30.81
CA GLY A 183 -2.89 14.52 32.17
C GLY A 183 -3.85 13.37 32.50
N LYS A 184 -4.24 12.56 31.51
CA LYS A 184 -5.00 11.31 31.72
C LYS A 184 -4.12 10.06 31.58
N ILE A 185 -4.29 9.09 32.48
CA ILE A 185 -3.58 7.80 32.43
C ILE A 185 -4.05 7.03 31.20
N VAL A 186 -3.12 6.63 30.34
CA VAL A 186 -3.41 5.85 29.14
C VAL A 186 -2.79 4.47 29.20
N TYR A 187 -3.65 3.45 29.15
CA TYR A 187 -3.28 2.03 29.22
C TYR A 187 -2.81 1.45 27.87
N SER A 188 -2.53 2.30 26.88
CA SER A 188 -1.95 1.88 25.61
C SER A 188 -0.48 1.50 25.82
N LYS A 189 -0.05 0.35 25.29
CA LYS A 189 1.36 -0.10 25.31
C LYS A 189 2.27 0.72 24.40
N VAL A 190 1.72 1.73 23.73
CA VAL A 190 2.44 2.65 22.83
C VAL A 190 2.45 4.01 23.49
N ASP A 191 3.66 4.46 23.81
CA ASP A 191 3.91 5.78 24.36
C ASP A 191 4.08 6.77 23.18
N PHE A 192 3.11 7.68 23.02
CA PHE A 192 3.16 8.75 22.03
C PHE A 192 3.67 10.07 22.62
N ALA A 193 3.84 10.15 23.94
CA ALA A 193 4.46 11.28 24.59
C ALA A 193 5.96 11.18 24.31
N ALA A 194 6.39 11.96 23.31
CA ALA A 194 7.77 12.09 22.89
C ALA A 194 8.73 12.07 24.07
N THR A 195 9.68 11.14 24.07
CA THR A 195 10.87 11.17 24.92
C THR A 195 11.43 12.60 24.96
N PRO A 196 11.39 13.32 26.10
CA PRO A 196 11.99 14.65 26.22
C PRO A 196 13.51 14.48 26.12
N GLY A 197 14.06 14.67 24.91
CA GLY A 197 15.48 14.42 24.59
C GLY A 197 15.71 13.45 23.43
N GLY A 198 14.67 12.78 22.92
CA GLY A 198 14.78 12.01 21.69
C GLY A 198 14.95 12.94 20.49
N LYS A 199 16.16 12.97 19.90
CA LYS A 199 16.42 13.74 18.68
C LYS A 199 15.32 13.46 17.65
N GLN A 200 14.49 14.46 17.36
CA GLN A 200 13.46 14.32 16.33
C GLN A 200 14.15 13.87 15.05
N LYS A 201 13.82 12.65 14.59
CA LYS A 201 14.36 12.15 13.33
C LYS A 201 13.81 13.05 12.24
N LYS A 202 14.65 13.94 11.73
CA LYS A 202 14.31 14.79 10.58
C LYS A 202 13.72 13.88 9.51
N SER A 203 12.44 14.09 9.21
CA SER A 203 11.74 13.36 8.17
C SER A 203 12.57 13.47 6.90
N HIS A 204 12.81 12.34 6.25
CA HIS A 204 13.55 12.37 4.99
C HIS A 204 12.76 13.19 3.97
N GLN A 205 13.37 14.25 3.45
CA GLN A 205 12.80 15.06 2.39
C GLN A 205 12.35 14.20 1.21
N ASN A 206 11.26 14.62 0.55
CA ASN A 206 10.72 13.87 -0.58
C ASN A 206 11.77 13.83 -1.71
N PRO A 207 12.04 12.66 -2.31
CA PRO A 207 13.06 12.54 -3.36
C PRO A 207 12.74 13.36 -4.62
N LYS A 208 11.47 13.71 -4.84
CA LYS A 208 11.05 14.62 -5.91
C LYS A 208 11.48 16.06 -5.66
N GLU A 209 11.30 16.55 -4.43
CA GLU A 209 11.68 17.91 -4.04
C GLU A 209 13.20 18.08 -4.10
N ILE A 210 13.96 17.08 -3.63
CA ILE A 210 15.43 17.09 -3.73
C ILE A 210 15.86 17.16 -5.20
N LEU A 211 15.23 16.37 -6.08
CA LEU A 211 15.52 16.42 -7.52
C LEU A 211 15.17 17.78 -8.14
N LYS A 212 14.07 18.42 -7.70
CA LYS A 212 13.69 19.76 -8.14
C LYS A 212 14.75 20.79 -7.74
N LYS A 213 15.13 20.81 -6.45
CA LYS A 213 16.20 21.68 -5.94
C LYS A 213 17.50 21.51 -6.71
N LEU A 214 17.93 20.27 -6.97
CA LEU A 214 19.15 20.02 -7.75
C LEU A 214 19.08 20.51 -9.19
N LYS A 215 17.89 20.46 -9.82
CA LYS A 215 17.69 21.03 -11.15
C LYS A 215 17.74 22.56 -11.10
N ASP A 216 17.05 23.16 -10.13
CA ASP A 216 16.99 24.61 -9.98
C ASP A 216 18.38 25.18 -9.69
N THR A 217 19.17 24.56 -8.79
CA THR A 217 20.57 24.97 -8.55
C THR A 217 21.44 24.84 -9.81
N LYS A 218 21.23 23.81 -10.63
CA LYS A 218 21.98 23.64 -11.89
C LYS A 218 21.59 24.69 -12.92
N LYS A 219 20.30 25.03 -12.99
CA LYS A 219 19.80 26.10 -13.87
C LYS A 219 20.41 27.44 -13.48
N GLN A 220 20.35 27.81 -12.21
CA GLN A 220 20.97 29.05 -11.71
C GLN A 220 22.46 29.14 -12.06
N ILE A 221 23.20 28.05 -11.88
CA ILE A 221 24.63 28.03 -12.24
C ILE A 221 24.84 28.15 -13.75
N ASN A 222 23.97 27.55 -14.57
CA ASN A 222 24.07 27.66 -16.02
C ASN A 222 23.66 29.05 -16.51
N GLU A 223 22.63 29.65 -15.94
CA GLU A 223 22.17 31.02 -16.25
C GLU A 223 23.28 32.03 -15.97
N LEU A 224 23.97 31.93 -14.83
CA LEU A 224 25.14 32.78 -14.52
C LEU A 224 26.30 32.59 -15.50
N LYS A 225 26.50 31.36 -16.00
CA LYS A 225 27.52 31.08 -17.03
C LYS A 225 27.14 31.66 -18.39
N GLU A 226 25.86 31.57 -18.75
CA GLU A 226 25.33 32.13 -20.00
C GLU A 226 25.36 33.66 -20.00
N GLN A 227 25.17 34.29 -18.84
CA GLN A 227 25.32 35.73 -18.63
C GLN A 227 26.78 36.23 -18.65
N GLY A 228 27.76 35.33 -18.75
CA GLY A 228 29.19 35.67 -18.79
C GLY A 228 29.85 35.83 -17.42
N GLU A 229 29.10 35.71 -16.32
CA GLU A 229 29.61 35.78 -14.94
C GLU A 229 30.22 34.44 -14.49
N THR A 230 31.23 33.98 -15.22
CA THR A 230 31.84 32.65 -15.02
C THR A 230 32.53 32.49 -13.66
N GLU A 231 33.11 33.56 -13.11
CA GLU A 231 33.76 33.58 -11.79
C GLU A 231 32.76 33.35 -10.66
N LYS A 232 31.66 34.12 -10.63
CA LYS A 232 30.58 33.97 -9.65
C LYS A 232 29.92 32.58 -9.74
N ALA A 233 29.78 32.04 -10.95
CA ALA A 233 29.28 30.67 -11.12
C ALA A 233 30.24 29.61 -10.55
N ALA A 234 31.55 29.83 -10.64
CA ALA A 234 32.56 28.96 -10.06
C ALA A 234 32.57 29.05 -8.52
N GLU A 235 32.49 30.25 -7.96
CA GLU A 235 32.35 30.49 -6.51
C GLU A 235 31.09 29.83 -5.94
N MET A 236 29.95 29.96 -6.63
CA MET A 236 28.71 29.28 -6.24
C MET A 236 28.88 27.75 -6.24
N GLN A 237 29.60 27.18 -7.22
CA GLN A 237 29.86 25.75 -7.26
C GLN A 237 30.78 25.29 -6.11
N THR A 238 31.83 26.05 -5.81
CA THR A 238 32.76 25.73 -4.71
C THR A 238 32.06 25.84 -3.36
N ASP A 239 31.28 26.89 -3.13
CA ASP A 239 30.47 27.08 -1.92
C ASP A 239 29.51 25.91 -1.68
N ILE A 240 28.80 25.47 -2.73
CA ILE A 240 27.90 24.32 -2.63
C ILE A 240 28.69 23.04 -2.31
N ALA A 241 29.88 22.87 -2.90
CA ALA A 241 30.74 21.72 -2.62
C ALA A 241 31.24 21.72 -1.17
N TRP A 242 31.68 22.87 -0.65
CA TRP A 242 32.11 23.04 0.73
C TRP A 242 30.99 22.82 1.74
N LYS A 243 29.80 23.39 1.50
CA LYS A 243 28.61 23.15 2.32
C LYS A 243 28.27 21.65 2.40
N LYS A 244 28.34 20.93 1.27
CA LYS A 244 28.13 19.47 1.22
C LYS A 244 29.20 18.70 1.99
N ALA A 245 30.46 19.11 1.90
CA ALA A 245 31.56 18.50 2.64
C ALA A 245 31.34 18.68 4.15
N PHE A 246 31.02 19.90 4.60
CA PHE A 246 30.75 20.21 5.99
C PHE A 246 29.54 19.43 6.53
N ASP A 247 28.46 19.31 5.76
CA ASP A 247 27.30 18.51 6.14
C ASP A 247 27.64 17.02 6.31
N LYS A 248 28.52 16.46 5.46
CA LYS A 248 29.00 15.08 5.61
C LYS A 248 29.84 14.92 6.88
N VAL A 249 30.75 15.86 7.17
CA VAL A 249 31.58 15.86 8.38
C VAL A 249 30.71 15.98 9.64
N ALA A 250 29.68 16.81 9.61
CA ALA A 250 28.68 16.94 10.68
C ALA A 250 27.79 15.69 10.85
N GLY A 251 27.99 14.64 10.05
CA GLY A 251 27.24 13.39 10.12
C GLY A 251 25.85 13.44 9.48
N LYS A 252 25.54 14.51 8.72
CA LYS A 252 24.28 14.58 7.96
C LYS A 252 24.38 13.73 6.70
N LYS A 253 23.34 12.93 6.44
CA LYS A 253 23.25 12.07 5.25
C LYS A 253 22.84 12.89 4.03
N VAL A 254 23.81 13.35 3.25
CA VAL A 254 23.58 14.05 1.97
C VAL A 254 23.12 13.05 0.90
N LYS A 255 21.96 13.26 0.27
CA LYS A 255 21.30 12.32 -0.66
C LYS A 255 20.99 12.96 -2.01
N ASP A 256 22.02 13.52 -2.64
CA ASP A 256 21.86 14.39 -3.81
C ASP A 256 22.08 13.69 -5.16
N ASP A 257 22.26 12.36 -5.17
CA ASP A 257 22.54 11.64 -6.42
C ASP A 257 21.28 11.53 -7.31
N PRO A 258 21.28 12.13 -8.51
CA PRO A 258 20.07 12.20 -9.35
C PRO A 258 19.61 10.80 -9.80
N LYS A 259 20.56 9.89 -10.09
CA LYS A 259 20.26 8.50 -10.49
C LYS A 259 19.58 7.73 -9.35
N LEU A 260 20.04 7.91 -8.11
CA LEU A 260 19.45 7.22 -6.94
C LEU A 260 18.09 7.82 -6.57
N LEU A 261 17.93 9.14 -6.66
CA LEU A 261 16.66 9.83 -6.44
C LEU A 261 15.59 9.35 -7.45
N LEU A 262 15.93 9.25 -8.73
CA LEU A 262 15.03 8.70 -9.75
C LEU A 262 14.64 7.24 -9.47
N LYS A 263 15.60 6.39 -9.06
CA LYS A 263 15.33 5.01 -8.65
C LYS A 263 14.37 4.96 -7.45
N SER A 264 14.57 5.82 -6.46
CA SER A 264 13.70 5.94 -5.28
C SER A 264 12.27 6.32 -5.67
N ILE A 265 12.12 7.31 -6.56
CA ILE A 265 10.81 7.71 -7.10
C ILE A 265 10.14 6.54 -7.83
N LYS A 266 10.88 5.80 -8.66
CA LYS A 266 10.35 4.62 -9.37
C LYS A 266 9.90 3.54 -8.40
N LYS A 267 10.69 3.23 -7.36
CA LYS A 267 10.31 2.25 -6.32
C LYS A 267 9.02 2.66 -5.62
N ARG A 268 8.90 3.92 -5.18
CA ARG A 268 7.69 4.44 -4.53
C ARG A 268 6.47 4.38 -5.45
N LYS A 269 6.63 4.62 -6.76
CA LYS A 269 5.55 4.46 -7.76
C LYS A 269 5.10 2.99 -7.86
N VAL A 270 6.03 2.05 -7.91
CA VAL A 270 5.72 0.61 -7.97
C VAL A 270 5.00 0.14 -6.70
N GLU A 271 5.46 0.57 -5.52
CA GLU A 271 4.81 0.27 -4.25
C GLU A 271 3.38 0.79 -4.19
N LYS A 272 3.15 2.04 -4.63
CA LYS A 272 1.80 2.61 -4.72
C LYS A 272 0.90 1.81 -5.68
N LYS A 273 1.41 1.39 -6.83
CA LYS A 273 0.66 0.51 -7.77
C LYS A 273 0.30 -0.83 -7.14
N LYS A 274 1.25 -1.47 -6.43
CA LYS A 274 1.02 -2.72 -5.69
C LYS A 274 0.00 -2.53 -4.55
N ALA A 275 0.02 -1.38 -3.89
CA ALA A 275 -0.97 -1.07 -2.87
C ALA A 275 -2.36 -0.88 -3.51
N LYS A 276 -2.47 -0.08 -4.58
CA LYS A 276 -3.74 0.17 -5.28
C LYS A 276 -4.39 -1.13 -5.78
N THR A 277 -3.62 -2.00 -6.41
CA THR A 277 -4.09 -3.32 -6.88
C THR A 277 -4.60 -4.19 -5.73
N LYS A 278 -3.82 -4.36 -4.66
CA LYS A 278 -4.24 -5.11 -3.46
C LYS A 278 -5.50 -4.55 -2.81
N TRP A 279 -5.66 -3.23 -2.77
CA TRP A 279 -6.86 -2.59 -2.23
C TRP A 279 -8.08 -2.82 -3.12
N SER A 280 -7.91 -2.75 -4.44
CA SER A 280 -8.96 -3.08 -5.41
C SER A 280 -9.40 -4.55 -5.29
N GLU A 281 -8.44 -5.48 -5.26
CA GLU A 281 -8.69 -6.92 -5.05
C GLU A 281 -9.45 -7.18 -3.74
N ARG A 282 -9.09 -6.49 -2.65
CA ARG A 282 -9.80 -6.61 -1.38
C ARG A 282 -11.25 -6.12 -1.49
N LYS A 283 -11.48 -4.99 -2.17
CA LYS A 283 -12.83 -4.45 -2.39
C LYS A 283 -13.68 -5.43 -3.22
N GLN A 284 -13.14 -5.89 -4.34
CA GLN A 284 -13.79 -6.91 -5.18
C GLN A 284 -14.11 -8.19 -4.40
N LYS A 285 -13.17 -8.67 -3.58
CA LYS A 285 -13.41 -9.85 -2.74
C LYS A 285 -14.53 -9.63 -1.74
N VAL A 286 -14.59 -8.45 -1.11
CA VAL A 286 -15.64 -8.10 -0.16
C VAL A 286 -17.01 -8.07 -0.86
N ASP A 287 -17.09 -7.48 -2.04
CA ASP A 287 -18.35 -7.40 -2.79
C ASP A 287 -18.77 -8.77 -3.32
N TYR A 288 -17.85 -9.57 -3.84
CA TYR A 288 -18.09 -10.98 -4.17
C TYR A 288 -18.62 -11.78 -2.97
N ASP A 289 -18.02 -11.61 -1.78
CA ASP A 289 -18.44 -12.31 -0.57
C ASP A 289 -19.83 -11.86 -0.06
N LYS A 290 -20.25 -10.62 -0.36
CA LYS A 290 -21.62 -10.13 -0.10
C LYS A 290 -22.60 -10.75 -1.09
N ASP A 291 -22.31 -10.68 -2.38
CA ASP A 291 -23.17 -11.18 -3.46
C ASP A 291 -23.38 -12.68 -3.33
N LYS A 292 -22.31 -13.44 -3.05
CA LYS A 292 -22.39 -14.89 -2.81
C LYS A 292 -23.32 -15.22 -1.64
N ARG A 293 -23.31 -14.42 -0.57
CA ARG A 293 -24.22 -14.60 0.57
C ARG A 293 -25.66 -14.24 0.22
N GLN A 294 -25.87 -13.18 -0.55
CA GLN A 294 -27.20 -12.76 -1.00
C GLN A 294 -27.81 -13.79 -1.97
N LYS A 295 -27.05 -14.25 -2.98
CA LYS A 295 -27.45 -15.32 -3.90
C LYS A 295 -27.85 -16.59 -3.14
N LYS A 296 -27.00 -17.06 -2.22
CA LYS A 296 -27.32 -18.21 -1.36
C LYS A 296 -28.61 -17.99 -0.54
N ARG A 297 -28.90 -16.77 -0.11
CA ARG A 297 -30.15 -16.46 0.59
C ARG A 297 -31.36 -16.53 -0.34
N GLN A 298 -31.25 -15.96 -1.54
CA GLN A 298 -32.29 -16.01 -2.58
C GLN A 298 -32.59 -17.47 -2.95
N ASP A 299 -31.57 -18.27 -3.27
CA ASP A 299 -31.71 -19.70 -3.61
C ASP A 299 -32.44 -20.48 -2.51
N ASN A 300 -32.11 -20.22 -1.23
CA ASN A 300 -32.77 -20.86 -0.10
C ASN A 300 -34.23 -20.42 0.08
N LEU A 301 -34.54 -19.14 -0.19
CA LEU A 301 -35.91 -18.62 -0.14
C LEU A 301 -36.75 -19.19 -1.28
N GLU A 302 -36.20 -19.26 -2.49
CA GLU A 302 -36.84 -19.89 -3.64
C GLU A 302 -37.08 -21.37 -3.41
N LYS A 303 -36.09 -22.11 -2.89
CA LYS A 303 -36.25 -23.51 -2.52
C LYS A 303 -37.38 -23.69 -1.51
N ARG A 304 -37.43 -22.87 -0.45
CA ARG A 304 -38.53 -22.90 0.53
C ARG A 304 -39.90 -22.59 -0.09
N SER A 305 -39.95 -21.65 -1.04
CA SER A 305 -41.18 -21.29 -1.76
C SER A 305 -41.66 -22.46 -2.64
N LYS A 306 -40.76 -23.05 -3.44
CA LYS A 306 -41.01 -24.23 -4.28
C LYS A 306 -41.43 -25.43 -3.42
N ASP A 307 -40.73 -25.71 -2.33
CA ASP A 307 -41.09 -26.79 -1.40
C ASP A 307 -42.47 -26.60 -0.77
N LYS A 308 -42.84 -25.35 -0.43
CA LYS A 308 -44.18 -25.03 0.10
C LYS A 308 -45.26 -25.27 -0.96
N LYS A 309 -45.03 -24.85 -2.22
CA LYS A 309 -45.94 -25.12 -3.36
C LYS A 309 -46.07 -26.62 -3.60
N ASN A 310 -44.96 -27.35 -3.70
CA ASN A 310 -44.92 -28.80 -3.88
C ASN A 310 -45.62 -29.55 -2.76
N ARG A 311 -45.46 -29.12 -1.49
CA ARG A 311 -46.16 -29.71 -0.35
C ARG A 311 -47.66 -29.49 -0.41
N LYS A 312 -48.12 -28.32 -0.87
CA LYS A 312 -49.55 -28.04 -1.10
C LYS A 312 -50.10 -28.93 -2.22
N LEU A 313 -49.40 -29.03 -3.36
CA LEU A 313 -49.77 -29.90 -4.48
C LEU A 313 -49.88 -31.37 -4.03
N LYS A 314 -48.85 -31.90 -3.35
CA LYS A 314 -48.87 -33.27 -2.81
C LYS A 314 -50.03 -33.51 -1.83
N LYS A 315 -50.40 -32.53 -1.00
CA LYS A 315 -51.55 -32.64 -0.09
C LYS A 315 -52.89 -32.61 -0.82
N ALA A 316 -53.02 -31.84 -1.90
CA ALA A 316 -54.24 -31.78 -2.71
C ALA A 316 -54.46 -33.09 -3.48
N SER A 317 -53.40 -33.61 -4.12
CA SER A 317 -53.41 -34.91 -4.80
C SER A 317 -53.79 -36.06 -3.85
N LYS A 318 -53.20 -36.12 -2.65
CA LYS A 318 -53.57 -37.13 -1.62
C LYS A 318 -55.03 -37.06 -1.16
N LYS A 319 -55.69 -35.92 -1.31
CA LYS A 319 -57.10 -35.73 -0.97
C LYS A 319 -58.05 -35.94 -2.15
N GLY A 320 -57.55 -36.44 -3.28
CA GLY A 320 -58.34 -36.69 -4.49
C GLY A 320 -58.83 -35.42 -5.20
N ARG A 321 -58.33 -34.22 -4.83
CA ARG A 321 -58.64 -33.00 -5.59
C ARG A 321 -57.80 -33.00 -6.86
N ILE A 322 -58.48 -33.09 -8.01
CA ILE A 322 -57.87 -32.97 -9.34
C ILE A 322 -57.20 -31.59 -9.40
N ILE A 323 -55.90 -31.59 -9.64
CA ILE A 323 -55.11 -30.36 -9.81
C ILE A 323 -55.15 -30.03 -11.29
N ALA A 324 -56.04 -29.14 -11.70
CA ALA A 324 -56.06 -28.65 -13.07
C ALA A 324 -54.81 -27.80 -13.33
N GLY A 325 -54.02 -28.18 -14.34
CA GLY A 325 -52.89 -27.38 -14.85
C GLY A 325 -51.55 -27.56 -14.13
N TYR A 326 -51.33 -28.72 -13.50
CA TYR A 326 -49.98 -29.25 -13.27
C TYR A 326 -49.76 -30.49 -14.11
#